data_AF-A0A6N7UXK2-F1
#
_entry.id   AF-A0A6N7UXK2-F1
#
_cell.length_a   1.000
_cell.length_b   1.000
_cell.length_c   1.000
_cell.angle_alpha   90.00
_cell.angle_beta   90.00
_cell.angle_gamma   90.00
#
_symmetry.space_group_name_H-M   'P 1'
#
loop_
_entity.id
_entity.type
_entity.pdbx_description
1 polymer ?
#
loop_
_entity_poly.entity_id
_entity_poly.type
_entity_poly.pdbx_seq_one_letter_code
_entity_poly.pdbx_strand_id
1 'polypeptide(L)'
;MNPAVRGGAPGSEQPAPESISATREENENVVEAFWFAVGTPRQIVDERTGLPLFMFYPGDWELGLEDRGHEFLVQDKRTGRIGVLRDLTNIERVSDDSSGH
;
A
#
# COMPACT_ATOMS: atom_id res chain seq x y z
N MET A 1 -39.98 43.65 42.26
CA MET A 1 -40.11 43.63 40.80
C MET A 1 -38.72 43.83 40.21
N ASN A 2 -38.07 42.96 39.42
CA ASN A 2 -38.33 41.62 38.88
C ASN A 2 -36.96 40.90 38.76
N PRO A 3 -36.90 39.56 38.93
CA PRO A 3 -35.68 38.76 38.76
C PRO A 3 -35.63 38.04 37.39
N ALA A 4 -34.49 37.35 37.16
CA ALA A 4 -34.22 36.24 36.21
C ALA A 4 -33.34 36.57 34.98
N VAL A 5 -32.09 36.11 35.05
CA VAL A 5 -31.42 35.47 33.90
C VAL A 5 -30.84 34.13 34.36
N ARG A 6 -31.31 33.06 33.71
CA ARG A 6 -30.82 31.68 33.79
C ARG A 6 -29.79 31.45 32.68
N GLY A 7 -28.95 30.43 32.87
CA GLY A 7 -28.12 29.80 31.84
C GLY A 7 -26.65 29.97 32.17
N GLY A 8 -25.88 28.96 32.57
CA GLY A 8 -25.89 27.57 32.11
C GLY A 8 -24.59 27.36 31.35
N ALA A 9 -23.55 26.91 32.05
CA ALA A 9 -22.26 26.49 31.51
C ALA A 9 -21.97 25.07 32.03
N PRO A 10 -20.96 24.36 31.51
CA PRO A 10 -20.40 24.31 30.16
C PRO A 10 -20.49 22.85 29.61
N GLY A 11 -20.19 22.59 28.33
CA GLY A 11 -20.17 21.21 27.85
C GLY A 11 -19.96 21.07 26.35
N SER A 12 -18.70 21.08 25.96
CA SER A 12 -18.15 20.47 24.75
C SER A 12 -18.62 19.01 24.60
N GLU A 13 -18.94 18.59 23.36
CA GLU A 13 -18.58 17.31 22.72
C GLU A 13 -19.51 17.07 21.51
N GLN A 14 -19.12 17.55 20.32
CA GLN A 14 -19.71 17.07 19.06
C GLN A 14 -18.80 15.95 18.55
N PRO A 15 -19.25 14.68 18.53
CA PRO A 15 -18.43 13.60 18.01
C PRO A 15 -18.21 13.80 16.52
N ALA A 16 -16.93 13.84 16.13
CA ALA A 16 -16.47 13.90 14.75
C ALA A 16 -16.95 12.67 13.96
N PRO A 17 -17.20 12.78 12.64
CA PRO A 17 -17.49 11.62 11.82
C PRO A 17 -16.30 10.66 11.88
N GLU A 18 -16.59 9.45 12.38
CA GLU A 18 -15.68 8.32 12.44
C GLU A 18 -15.06 8.09 11.07
N SER A 19 -13.79 8.46 10.94
CA SER A 19 -12.94 7.93 9.89
C SER A 19 -12.91 6.43 10.11
N ILE A 20 -13.42 5.67 9.14
CA ILE A 20 -13.19 4.24 8.94
C ILE A 20 -11.69 3.94 9.05
N SER A 21 -11.21 3.87 10.28
CA SER A 21 -9.94 3.27 10.62
C SER A 21 -10.21 1.80 10.41
N ALA A 22 -9.74 1.27 9.28
CA ALA A 22 -9.65 -0.16 9.08
C ALA A 22 -8.90 -0.71 10.29
N THR A 23 -9.63 -1.32 11.23
CA THR A 23 -9.07 -2.02 12.38
C THR A 23 -8.31 -3.21 11.80
N ARG A 24 -7.05 -2.99 11.41
CA ARG A 24 -6.17 -4.05 10.93
C ARG A 24 -5.66 -4.77 12.17
N GLU A 25 -6.25 -5.93 12.41
CA GLU A 25 -5.97 -6.79 13.55
C GLU A 25 -4.47 -7.10 13.63
N GLU A 26 -3.94 -6.96 14.85
CA GLU A 26 -2.53 -7.04 15.20
C GLU A 26 -1.99 -8.49 15.14
N ASN A 27 -1.95 -9.11 13.95
CA ASN A 27 -1.10 -10.28 13.64
C ASN A 27 -0.96 -10.47 12.13
N GLU A 28 -0.90 -9.38 11.40
CA GLU A 28 -0.74 -9.39 9.96
C GLU A 28 0.76 -9.22 9.73
N ASN A 29 1.44 -10.23 9.19
CA ASN A 29 2.73 -10.03 8.56
C ASN A 29 2.59 -8.80 7.65
N VAL A 30 3.20 -7.68 8.04
CA VAL A 30 2.97 -6.38 7.39
C VAL A 30 3.63 -6.47 6.01
N VAL A 31 2.83 -6.87 5.03
CA VAL A 31 3.20 -6.85 3.62
C VAL A 31 3.29 -5.37 3.23
N GLU A 32 4.51 -4.85 3.15
CA GLU A 32 4.79 -3.49 2.71
C GLU A 32 4.61 -3.40 1.20
N ALA A 33 3.36 -3.16 0.78
CA ALA A 33 3.06 -3.01 -0.63
C ALA A 33 3.61 -1.67 -1.17
N PHE A 34 4.32 -1.72 -2.30
CA PHE A 34 4.91 -0.55 -2.96
C PHE A 34 4.67 -0.58 -4.47
N TRP A 35 4.52 0.59 -5.07
CA TRP A 35 4.39 0.71 -6.52
C TRP A 35 5.76 0.85 -7.17
N PHE A 36 5.98 0.13 -8.26
CA PHE A 36 7.21 0.24 -9.05
C PHE A 36 6.94 0.12 -10.55
N ALA A 37 7.84 0.63 -11.36
CA ALA A 37 7.86 0.48 -12.81
C ALA A 37 9.16 -0.20 -13.24
N VAL A 38 9.08 -1.02 -14.30
CA VAL A 38 10.26 -1.67 -14.90
C VAL A 38 10.77 -0.82 -16.06
N GLY A 39 12.08 -0.71 -16.25
CA GLY A 39 12.66 0.02 -17.40
C GLY A 39 12.88 -0.84 -18.65
N THR A 40 12.84 -2.17 -18.53
CA THR A 40 12.88 -3.11 -19.65
C THR A 40 11.99 -4.33 -19.35
N PRO A 41 11.63 -5.17 -20.34
CA PRO A 41 10.76 -6.31 -20.09
C PRO A 41 11.32 -7.26 -19.02
N ARG A 42 10.47 -7.70 -18.10
CA ARG A 42 10.85 -8.56 -16.97
C ARG A 42 9.95 -9.77 -16.88
N GLN A 43 10.56 -10.94 -16.81
CA GLN A 43 9.82 -12.18 -16.56
C GLN A 43 9.54 -12.33 -15.07
N ILE A 44 8.26 -12.50 -14.75
CA ILE A 44 7.80 -12.88 -13.43
C ILE A 44 7.69 -14.40 -13.39
N VAL A 45 8.21 -14.99 -12.32
CA VAL A 45 8.22 -16.45 -12.12
C VAL A 45 7.37 -16.83 -10.92
N ASP A 46 6.91 -18.07 -10.89
CA ASP A 46 6.22 -18.63 -9.74
C ASP A 46 7.20 -18.85 -8.58
N GLU A 47 6.81 -18.46 -7.37
CA GLU A 47 7.66 -18.59 -6.18
C GLU A 47 8.06 -20.05 -5.90
N ARG A 48 7.09 -20.96 -6.03
CA ARG A 48 7.25 -22.36 -5.63
C ARG A 48 7.99 -23.20 -6.67
N THR A 49 7.72 -22.95 -7.94
CA THR A 49 8.20 -23.77 -9.07
C THR A 49 9.30 -23.09 -9.88
N GLY A 50 9.44 -21.77 -9.78
CA GLY A 50 10.38 -20.98 -10.59
C GLY A 50 10.02 -20.89 -12.07
N LEU A 51 8.84 -21.36 -12.46
CA LEU A 51 8.38 -21.35 -13.85
C LEU A 51 7.90 -19.95 -14.26
N PRO A 52 8.07 -19.56 -15.54
CA PRO A 52 7.52 -18.29 -16.04
C PRO A 52 6.01 -18.22 -15.85
N LEU A 53 5.51 -17.13 -15.25
CA LEU A 53 4.09 -16.85 -15.10
C LEU A 53 3.61 -15.83 -16.14
N PHE A 54 4.21 -14.64 -16.15
CA PHE A 54 3.89 -13.53 -17.05
C PHE A 54 5.08 -12.57 -17.17
N MET A 55 4.93 -11.53 -17.97
CA MET A 55 5.97 -10.51 -18.16
C MET A 55 5.45 -9.12 -17.83
N PHE A 56 6.26 -8.34 -17.13
CA PHE A 56 6.10 -6.91 -17.03
C PHE A 56 6.79 -6.21 -18.19
N TYR A 57 6.16 -5.15 -18.65
CA TYR A 57 6.64 -4.32 -19.74
C TYR A 57 6.97 -2.93 -19.23
N PRO A 58 7.95 -2.26 -19.83
CA PRO A 58 8.30 -0.92 -19.41
C PRO A 58 7.17 0.09 -19.65
N GLY A 59 7.04 1.03 -18.72
CA GLY A 59 6.00 2.08 -18.74
C GLY A 59 4.73 1.75 -17.95
N ASP A 60 4.63 0.54 -17.41
CA ASP A 60 3.53 0.13 -16.52
C ASP A 60 3.94 0.18 -15.05
N TRP A 61 3.02 0.64 -14.20
CA TRP A 61 3.12 0.57 -12.75
C TRP A 61 2.59 -0.76 -12.22
N GLU A 62 3.45 -1.50 -11.55
CA GLU A 62 3.22 -2.81 -11.00
C GLU A 62 3.30 -2.78 -9.48
N LEU A 63 2.59 -3.70 -8.84
CA LEU A 63 2.48 -3.75 -7.40
C LEU A 63 3.50 -4.74 -6.83
N GLY A 64 4.47 -4.22 -6.10
CA GLY A 64 5.32 -5.00 -5.19
C GLY A 64 4.58 -5.20 -3.88
N LEU A 65 4.61 -6.42 -3.35
CA LEU A 65 4.05 -6.78 -2.07
C LEU A 65 5.13 -6.87 -1.00
N GLU A 66 6.30 -7.42 -1.34
CA GLU A 66 7.40 -7.64 -0.40
C GLU A 66 8.73 -7.44 -1.12
N ASP A 67 9.63 -6.66 -0.50
CA ASP A 67 11.02 -6.49 -0.93
C ASP A 67 11.90 -7.46 -0.13
N ARG A 68 12.42 -8.52 -0.77
CA ARG A 68 13.33 -9.50 -0.14
C ARG A 68 14.81 -9.13 -0.31
N GLY A 69 15.11 -7.92 -0.81
CA GLY A 69 16.44 -7.40 -1.10
C GLY A 69 17.07 -7.88 -2.41
N HIS A 70 16.75 -9.09 -2.87
CA HIS A 70 17.28 -9.67 -4.12
C HIS A 70 16.18 -10.08 -5.11
N GLU A 71 14.95 -10.19 -4.63
CA GLU A 71 13.77 -10.46 -5.43
C GLU A 71 12.57 -9.76 -4.78
N PHE A 72 11.56 -9.40 -5.58
CA PHE A 72 10.33 -8.81 -5.08
C PHE A 72 9.19 -9.79 -5.26
N LEU A 73 8.36 -9.94 -4.22
CA LEU A 73 7.04 -10.54 -4.38
C LEU A 73 6.17 -9.49 -5.05
N VAL A 74 5.52 -9.83 -6.15
CA VAL A 74 4.75 -8.90 -6.96
C VAL A 74 3.37 -9.48 -7.24
N GLN A 75 2.37 -8.61 -7.41
CA GLN A 75 1.03 -8.99 -7.79
C GLN A 75 0.66 -8.34 -9.12
N ASP A 76 0.24 -9.16 -10.09
CA ASP A 76 -0.32 -8.67 -11.33
C ASP A 76 -1.65 -7.96 -11.06
N LYS A 77 -1.71 -6.65 -11.33
CA LYS A 77 -2.89 -5.82 -11.06
C LYS A 77 -4.13 -6.21 -11.87
N ARG A 78 -3.97 -6.94 -12.97
CA ARG A 78 -5.06 -7.27 -13.92
C ARG A 78 -5.74 -8.58 -13.57
N THR A 79 -4.97 -9.57 -13.13
CA THR A 79 -5.37 -10.95 -12.88
C THR A 79 -5.32 -11.30 -11.40
N GLY A 80 -4.63 -10.50 -10.57
CA GLY A 80 -4.40 -10.75 -9.15
C GLY A 80 -3.36 -11.84 -8.87
N ARG A 81 -2.69 -12.37 -9.91
CA ARG A 81 -1.70 -13.43 -9.75
C ARG A 81 -0.47 -12.91 -9.04
N ILE A 82 -0.01 -13.66 -8.04
CA ILE A 82 1.23 -13.37 -7.34
C ILE A 82 2.37 -14.13 -8.02
N GLY A 83 3.51 -13.46 -8.16
CA GLY A 83 4.74 -14.05 -8.64
C GLY A 83 5.95 -13.34 -8.03
N VAL A 84 7.13 -13.77 -8.45
CA VAL A 84 8.41 -13.25 -7.97
C VAL A 84 9.15 -12.61 -9.13
N LEU A 85 9.58 -11.37 -8.92
CA LEU A 85 10.50 -10.67 -9.78
C LEU A 85 11.93 -10.87 -9.26
N ARG A 86 12.74 -11.67 -9.96
CA ARG A 86 14.13 -11.96 -9.59
C ARG A 86 15.16 -10.98 -10.17
N ASP A 87 14.82 -10.30 -11.26
CA ASP A 87 15.68 -9.28 -11.85
C ASP A 87 15.18 -7.89 -11.46
N LEU A 88 15.92 -7.28 -10.53
CA LEU A 88 15.64 -5.94 -10.00
C LEU A 88 16.40 -4.84 -10.75
N THR A 89 16.98 -5.15 -11.91
CA THR A 89 17.79 -4.22 -12.67
C THR A 89 16.90 -3.15 -13.31
N ASN A 90 17.21 -1.87 -13.09
CA ASN A 90 16.48 -0.74 -13.69
C ASN A 90 15.00 -0.66 -13.27
N ILE A 91 14.74 -0.87 -11.97
CA ILE A 91 13.42 -0.70 -11.35
C ILE A 91 13.31 0.69 -10.76
N GLU A 92 12.20 1.38 -11.05
CA GLU A 92 11.84 2.65 -10.42
C GLU A 92 10.74 2.39 -9.39
N ARG A 93 10.98 2.68 -8.12
CA ARG A 93 9.99 2.52 -7.04
C ARG A 93 9.51 3.90 -6.58
N VAL A 94 8.22 4.04 -6.36
CA VAL A 94 7.68 5.20 -5.63
C VAL A 94 7.73 4.83 -4.16
N SER A 95 8.83 5.20 -3.51
CA SER A 95 8.83 5.33 -2.06
C SER A 95 8.01 6.57 -1.72
N ASP A 96 7.20 6.52 -0.65
CA ASP A 96 6.48 7.67 -0.10
C ASP A 96 7.47 8.70 0.47
N ASP A 97 8.21 9.38 -0.40
CA ASP A 97 8.89 10.63 -0.08
C ASP A 97 7.94 11.80 -0.42
N SER A 98 6.73 11.77 0.15
CA SER A 98 5.74 12.84 0.03
C SER A 98 5.40 13.50 1.37
N SER A 99 5.93 12.99 2.48
CA SER A 99 5.69 13.54 3.82
C SER A 99 6.79 14.54 4.20
N GLY A 100 6.87 15.67 3.48
CA GLY A 100 7.92 16.66 3.74
C GLY A 100 7.77 18.01 3.04
N HIS A 101 6.72 18.78 3.34
CA HIS A 101 6.82 20.24 3.56
C HIS A 101 5.57 20.80 4.24
#